data_AF-A0A1L0CJB7-F1
#
_entry.id   AF-A0A1L0CJB7-F1
#
_cell.length_a   1.000
_cell.length_b   1.000
_cell.length_c   1.000
_cell.angle_alpha   90.00
_cell.angle_beta   90.00
_cell.angle_gamma   90.00
#
_symmetry.space_group_name_H-M   'P 1'
#
loop_
_entity.id
_entity.type
_entity.pdbx_description
1 polymer ?
#
loop_
_entity_poly.entity_id
_entity_poly.type
_entity_poly.pdbx_seq_one_letter_code
_entity_poly.pdbx_strand_id
1 'polypeptide(L)' 'MSKEGFSIPTNLDAAAAGMTHAREATLKYICAECSSRLSLSKNDPVKCKHCGHRILLKARTKRMVQFEAR' A
#
# COMPACT_ATOMS: atom_id res chain seq x y z
N MET A 1 24.51 20.21 20.36
CA MET A 1 24.64 19.15 19.34
C MET A 1 24.25 17.83 19.97
N SER A 2 22.95 17.62 20.18
CA SER A 2 22.41 16.48 20.90
C SER A 2 22.21 15.33 19.91
N LYS A 3 23.11 14.35 19.93
CA LYS A 3 23.00 13.10 19.16
C LYS A 3 21.96 12.20 19.83
N GLU A 4 20.71 12.27 19.37
CA GLU A 4 19.70 11.30 19.79
C GLU A 4 19.99 9.99 19.05
N GLY A 5 20.40 8.97 19.82
CA GLY A 5 20.77 7.66 19.32
C GLY A 5 19.56 6.93 18.75
N PHE A 6 19.72 6.41 17.53
CA PHE A 6 18.78 5.46 16.95
C PHE A 6 18.75 4.19 17.82
N SER A 7 17.63 3.94 18.50
CA SER A 7 17.41 2.72 19.27
C SER A 7 16.82 1.63 18.39
N ILE A 8 17.50 0.47 18.36
CA ILE A 8 17.03 -0.73 17.67
C ILE A 8 16.02 -1.42 18.59
N PRO A 9 14.82 -1.80 18.12
CA PRO A 9 13.83 -2.45 18.97
C PRO A 9 14.37 -3.80 19.45
N THR A 10 14.39 -3.98 20.77
CA THR A 10 14.89 -5.18 21.48
C THR A 10 13.98 -6.39 21.38
N ASN A 11 12.82 -6.26 20.71
CA ASN A 11 11.92 -7.38 20.43
C ASN A 11 12.22 -7.98 19.05
N LEU A 12 13.23 -8.86 18.98
CA LEU A 12 13.52 -9.65 17.78
C LEU A 12 12.38 -10.63 17.43
N ASP A 13 11.56 -11.02 18.41
CA ASP A 13 10.40 -11.91 18.17
C ASP A 13 9.31 -11.24 17.32
N ALA A 14 9.17 -9.91 17.43
CA ALA A 14 8.29 -9.13 16.55
C ALA A 14 8.86 -8.96 15.12
N ALA A 15 10.18 -9.05 14.96
CA ALA A 15 10.84 -8.99 13.65
C ALA A 15 10.76 -10.34 12.90
N ALA A 16 10.71 -11.46 13.62
CA ALA A 16 10.53 -12.81 13.05
C ALA A 16 9.08 -13.13 12.65
N ALA A 17 8.09 -12.39 13.16
CA ALA A 17 6.70 -12.41 12.67
C ALA A 17 6.55 -11.70 11.30
N GLY A 18 7.57 -11.82 10.45
CA GLY A 18 7.59 -11.34 9.08
C GLY A 18 6.41 -11.92 8.29
N MET A 19 5.41 -11.07 8.09
CA MET A 19 4.40 -11.17 7.04
C MET A 19 3.34 -12.29 7.17
N THR A 20 2.68 -12.41 8.32
CA THR A 20 1.26 -12.79 8.32
C THR A 20 0.38 -11.53 8.28
N HIS A 21 0.57 -10.68 7.27
CA HIS A 21 -0.54 -9.83 6.85
C HIS A 21 -1.60 -10.76 6.26
N ALA A 22 -2.49 -11.25 7.13
CA ALA A 22 -3.73 -11.88 6.74
C ALA A 22 -4.39 -10.98 5.67
N ARG A 23 -4.52 -11.55 4.48
CA ARG A 23 -4.79 -10.86 3.22
C ARG A 23 -6.25 -10.40 3.11
N GLU A 24 -6.64 -9.40 3.90
CA GLU A 24 -7.88 -8.64 3.72
C GLU A 24 -7.65 -7.13 3.69
N ALA A 25 -6.43 -6.69 3.37
CA ALA A 25 -6.21 -5.28 3.04
C ALA A 25 -7.01 -4.96 1.76
N THR A 26 -8.11 -4.22 1.91
CA THR A 26 -8.89 -3.68 0.80
C THR A 26 -7.94 -2.94 -0.15
N LEU A 27 -7.80 -3.48 -1.37
CA LEU A 27 -6.89 -2.93 -2.36
C LEU A 27 -7.46 -1.61 -2.86
N LYS A 28 -6.65 -0.56 -2.75
CA LYS A 28 -7.01 0.79 -3.21
C LYS A 28 -6.57 0.93 -4.67
N TYR A 29 -7.52 1.24 -5.53
CA TYR A 29 -7.34 1.51 -6.93
C TYR A 29 -7.67 2.97 -7.24
N ILE A 30 -7.15 3.47 -8.36
CA ILE A 30 -7.39 4.82 -8.88
C ILE A 30 -7.89 4.64 -10.32
N CYS A 31 -9.00 5.26 -10.68
CA CYS A 31 -9.47 5.22 -12.07
C CYS A 31 -8.60 6.11 -12.96
N ALA A 32 -8.31 5.66 -14.19
CA ALA A 32 -7.48 6.41 -15.14
C ALA A 32 -8.09 7.74 -15.58
N GLU A 33 -9.43 7.79 -15.73
CA GLU A 33 -10.12 8.98 -16.26
C GLU A 33 -10.50 9.97 -15.14
N CYS A 34 -11.29 9.50 -14.17
CA CYS A 34 -11.83 10.37 -13.13
C CYS A 34 -10.91 10.53 -11.90
N SER A 35 -9.76 9.85 -11.88
CA SER A 35 -8.78 9.87 -10.78
C SER A 35 -9.36 9.55 -9.38
N SER A 36 -10.57 8.99 -9.32
CA SER A 36 -11.25 8.67 -8.07
C SER A 36 -10.58 7.47 -7.40
N ARG A 37 -10.39 7.54 -6.08
CA ARG A 37 -9.90 6.39 -5.29
C ARG A 37 -11.06 5.45 -5.01
N LEU A 38 -10.90 4.19 -5.40
CA LEU A 38 -11.90 3.14 -5.20
C LEU A 38 -11.28 1.97 -4.42
N SER A 39 -11.98 1.46 -3.43
CA SER A 39 -11.64 0.21 -2.76
C SER A 39 -12.43 -0.93 -3.39
N LEU A 40 -11.74 -1.89 -4.01
CA LEU A 40 -12.37 -3.10 -4.58
C LEU A 40 -11.87 -4.33 -3.85
N SER A 41 -12.79 -5.26 -3.58
CA SER A 41 -12.47 -6.61 -3.14
C SER A 41 -12.10 -7.50 -4.33
N LYS A 42 -11.64 -8.73 -4.07
CA LYS A 42 -11.20 -9.66 -5.14
C LYS A 42 -12.34 -10.14 -6.04
N ASN A 43 -13.56 -10.18 -5.52
CA ASN A 43 -14.74 -10.69 -6.23
C ASN A 43 -15.57 -9.58 -6.88
N ASP A 44 -15.23 -8.31 -6.64
CA ASP A 44 -15.97 -7.19 -7.24
C ASP A 44 -15.62 -7.02 -8.73
N PRO A 45 -16.59 -6.65 -9.58
CA PRO A 45 -16.32 -6.38 -10.98
C PRO A 45 -15.38 -5.18 -11.15
N VAL A 46 -14.43 -5.29 -12.08
CA VAL A 46 -13.46 -4.23 -12.42
C VAL A 46 -14.15 -3.10 -13.18
N LYS A 47 -14.82 -2.22 -12.44
CA LYS A 47 -15.53 -1.04 -12.95
C LYS A 47 -15.40 0.11 -11.95
N CYS A 48 -15.15 1.31 -12.45
CA CYS A 48 -15.24 2.51 -11.62
C CYS A 48 -16.71 2.82 -11.29
N LYS A 49 -17.02 3.11 -10.02
CA LYS A 49 -18.38 3.44 -9.55
C LYS A 49 -18.89 4.81 -10.03
N HIS A 50 -17.99 5.72 -10.44
CA HIS A 50 -18.37 7.08 -10.87
C HIS A 50 -18.51 7.22 -12.38
N CYS A 51 -17.62 6.63 -13.18
CA CYS A 51 -17.59 6.81 -14.64
C CYS A 51 -17.88 5.54 -15.46
N GLY A 52 -17.93 4.36 -14.82
CA GLY A 52 -18.21 3.09 -15.52
C GLY A 52 -17.06 2.53 -16.37
N HIS A 53 -15.94 3.25 -16.51
CA HIS A 53 -14.74 2.75 -17.17
C HIS A 53 -14.10 1.58 -16.39
N ARG A 54 -13.41 0.69 -17.12
CA ARG A 54 -12.85 -0.56 -16.58
C ARG A 54 -11.32 -0.52 -16.39
N ILE A 55 -10.71 0.64 -16.58
CA ILE A 55 -9.26 0.82 -16.42
C ILE A 55 -8.99 1.40 -15.03
N LEU A 56 -8.32 0.61 -14.20
CA LEU A 56 -7.98 0.94 -12.82
C LEU A 56 -6.48 0.74 -12.59
N LEU A 57 -5.83 1.75 -12.03
CA LEU A 57 -4.44 1.75 -11.61
C LEU A 57 -4.35 1.35 -10.13
N LYS A 58 -3.34 0.57 -9.76
CA LYS A 58 -3.09 0.24 -8.35
C LYS A 58 -2.52 1.47 -7.63
N ALA A 59 -3.04 1.77 -6.44
CA ALA A 59 -2.51 2.88 -5.66
C ALA A 59 -1.05 2.64 -5.22
N ARG A 60 -0.26 3.71 -5.16
CA ARG A 60 1.11 3.70 -4.65
C ARG A 60 1.16 3.10 -3.23
N THR A 61 2.18 2.29 -2.97
CA THR A 61 2.44 1.78 -1.63
C THR A 61 2.80 2.91 -0.67
N LYS A 62 2.33 2.83 0.58
CA LYS A 62 2.72 3.77 1.65
C LYS A 62 4.10 3.49 2.25
N ARG A 63 4.71 2.35 1.89
CA ARG A 63 6.05 1.98 2.35
C ARG A 63 7.09 2.89 1.69
N MET A 64 8.08 3.34 2.46
CA MET A 64 9.21 4.09 1.92
C MET A 64 9.97 3.22 0.93
N VAL A 65 10.35 3.82 -0.20
CA VAL A 65 11.17 3.18 -1.23
C VAL A 65 12.51 3.91 -1.24
N GLN A 66 13.60 3.15 -1.15
CA GLN A 66 14.96 3.68 -1.23
C GLN A 66 15.50 3.42 -2.64
N PHE A 67 16.07 4.44 -3.25
CA PHE A 67 16.69 4.37 -4.57
C PHE A 67 18.19 4.66 -4.43
N GLU A 68 19.01 4.03 -5.27
CA GLU A 68 20.43 4.39 -5.45
C GLU A 68 20.58 5.42 -6.57
N ALA A 69 21.49 6.38 -6.40
CA ALA A 69 21.73 7.48 -7.34
C ALA A 69 22.75 7.09 -8.42
N ARG A 70 22.50 5.98 -9.12
CA ARG A 70 23.32 5.53 -10.26
C ARG A 70 22.83 6.13 -11.56
#